data_AF-A0A953FZE8-F1
#
_entry.id   AF-A0A953FZE8-F1
#
_cell.length_a   1.000
_cell.length_b   1.000
_cell.length_c   1.000
_cell.angle_alpha   90.00
_cell.angle_beta   90.00
_cell.angle_gamma   90.00
#
_symmetry.space_group_name_H-M   'P 1'
#
loop_
_entity.id
_entity.type
_entity.pdbx_description
1 polymer ?
#
loop_
_entity_poly.entity_id
_entity_poly.type
_entity_poly.pdbx_seq_one_letter_code
_entity_poly.pdbx_strand_id
1 'polypeptide(L)'
;MAVNRSRIVSGWTAGTVGLLLVLAICLTPLGAWGGELKILDQTELTRAVRIVRQPAKVVVVLSSGAPENSEIALKNIDGVQSDRRGTPASPESFTFENVPEGIWRIAADPKSIKSVRIE
;
A
#
# COMPACT_ATOMS: atom_id res chain seq x y z
N MET A 1 25.61 -77.04 18.61
CA MET A 1 24.64 -75.97 18.95
C MET A 1 25.40 -74.66 19.17
N ALA A 2 25.29 -73.70 18.26
CA ALA A 2 25.65 -72.30 18.51
C ALA A 2 24.80 -71.44 17.58
N VAL A 3 23.97 -70.58 18.19
CA VAL A 3 22.85 -69.90 17.55
C VAL A 3 23.32 -68.58 16.95
N ASN A 4 23.10 -68.44 15.65
CA ASN A 4 23.21 -67.21 14.87
C ASN A 4 22.17 -66.18 15.35
N ARG A 5 22.58 -64.94 15.68
CA ARG A 5 21.66 -63.82 15.92
C ARG A 5 22.18 -62.54 15.29
N SER A 6 21.82 -62.36 14.03
CA SER A 6 21.63 -61.05 13.41
C SER A 6 20.48 -60.32 14.12
N ARG A 7 20.74 -59.12 14.62
CA ARG A 7 19.68 -58.14 14.93
C ARG A 7 20.08 -56.79 14.38
N ILE A 8 19.59 -56.53 13.17
CA ILE A 8 19.39 -55.20 12.63
C ILE A 8 18.26 -54.58 13.46
N VAL A 9 18.55 -53.51 14.19
CA VAL A 9 17.50 -52.67 14.79
C VAL A 9 17.58 -51.33 14.09
N SER A 10 16.65 -51.15 13.16
CA SER A 10 16.32 -49.88 12.52
C SER A 10 15.87 -48.88 13.58
N GLY A 11 16.71 -47.89 13.88
CA GLY A 11 16.33 -46.72 14.67
C GLY A 11 15.50 -45.77 13.82
N TRP A 12 14.21 -45.66 14.14
CA TRP A 12 13.26 -44.78 13.47
C TRP A 12 13.62 -43.31 13.75
N THR A 13 13.99 -42.55 12.71
CA THR A 13 14.16 -41.10 12.77
C THR A 13 12.79 -40.41 12.73
N ALA A 14 12.00 -40.58 13.79
CA ALA A 14 10.67 -39.97 13.89
C ALA A 14 10.71 -38.48 14.36
N GLY A 15 11.88 -37.97 14.76
CA GLY A 15 12.00 -36.65 15.39
C GLY A 15 12.28 -35.47 14.45
N THR A 16 12.74 -35.70 13.23
CA THR A 16 13.24 -34.64 12.33
C THR A 16 12.21 -34.12 11.32
N VAL A 17 11.15 -34.88 11.04
CA VAL A 17 10.16 -34.52 10.01
C VAL A 17 9.14 -33.49 10.50
N GLY A 18 8.78 -33.53 11.79
CA GLY A 18 7.80 -32.61 12.39
C GLY A 18 8.29 -31.16 12.50
N LEU A 19 9.59 -30.94 12.77
CA LEU A 19 10.16 -29.60 12.93
C LEU A 19 10.26 -28.85 11.59
N LEU A 20 10.49 -29.58 10.50
CA LEU A 20 10.61 -29.02 9.15
C LEU A 20 9.27 -28.50 8.60
N LEU A 21 8.14 -29.10 9.00
CA LEU A 21 6.81 -28.73 8.54
C LEU A 21 6.30 -27.43 9.19
N VAL A 22 6.62 -27.19 10.47
CA VAL A 22 6.22 -25.96 11.19
C VAL A 22 7.00 -24.74 10.69
N LEU A 23 8.27 -24.91 10.33
CA LEU A 23 9.09 -23.82 9.78
C LEU A 23 8.61 -23.40 8.37
N ALA A 24 8.07 -24.32 7.58
CA ALA A 24 7.59 -24.04 6.21
C ALA A 24 6.30 -23.19 6.17
N ILE A 25 5.44 -23.26 7.20
CA ILE A 25 4.18 -22.50 7.26
C ILE A 25 4.44 -21.02 7.59
N CYS A 26 5.54 -20.69 8.28
CA CYS A 26 5.92 -19.30 8.56
C CYS A 26 6.55 -18.57 7.35
N LEU A 27 6.87 -19.29 6.27
CA LEU A 27 7.47 -18.74 5.05
C LEU A 27 6.46 -18.47 3.94
N THR A 28 5.17 -18.74 4.14
CA THR A 28 4.17 -18.20 3.21
C THR A 28 4.16 -16.68 3.38
N PRO A 29 4.52 -15.89 2.36
CA PRO A 29 4.28 -14.46 2.43
C PRO A 29 2.78 -14.32 2.61
N LEU A 30 2.35 -13.86 3.80
CA LEU A 30 1.02 -13.33 4.00
C LEU A 30 0.85 -12.30 2.89
N GLY A 31 0.13 -12.68 1.84
CA GLY A 31 0.04 -11.89 0.63
C GLY A 31 -0.35 -10.49 1.05
N ALA A 32 0.47 -9.50 0.70
CA ALA A 32 0.20 -8.11 0.98
C ALA A 32 -1.15 -7.79 0.32
N TRP A 33 -2.22 -7.84 1.11
CA TRP A 33 -3.55 -7.46 0.67
C TRP A 33 -3.46 -5.99 0.33
N GLY A 34 -3.64 -5.68 -0.96
CA GLY A 34 -3.62 -4.29 -1.38
C GLY A 34 -4.77 -3.54 -0.70
N GLY A 35 -4.48 -2.38 -0.15
CA GLY A 35 -5.48 -1.47 0.37
C GLY A 35 -6.09 -0.60 -0.73
N GLU A 36 -7.32 -0.13 -0.54
CA GLU A 36 -7.90 0.86 -1.44
C GLU A 36 -7.35 2.25 -1.13
N LEU A 37 -6.76 2.91 -2.14
CA LEU A 37 -6.44 4.33 -2.12
C LEU A 37 -7.53 5.08 -2.89
N LYS A 38 -8.25 5.96 -2.20
CA LYS A 38 -9.33 6.76 -2.75
C LYS A 38 -9.05 8.25 -2.57
N ILE A 39 -9.12 9.01 -3.66
CA ILE A 39 -8.92 10.46 -3.65
C ILE A 39 -10.24 11.16 -3.93
N LEU A 40 -10.62 12.08 -3.04
CA LEU A 40 -11.82 12.91 -3.07
C LEU A 40 -11.45 14.38 -3.27
N ASP A 41 -12.39 15.18 -3.76
CA ASP A 41 -12.31 16.64 -3.66
C ASP A 41 -13.06 17.20 -2.43
N GLN A 42 -13.11 18.53 -2.29
CA GLN A 42 -13.83 19.20 -1.18
C GLN A 42 -15.34 18.94 -1.18
N THR A 43 -15.93 18.52 -2.30
CA THR A 43 -17.35 18.15 -2.43
C THR A 43 -17.59 16.65 -2.25
N GLU A 44 -16.59 15.90 -1.79
CA GLU A 44 -16.63 14.45 -1.60
C GLU A 44 -16.82 13.65 -2.89
N LEU A 45 -16.62 14.28 -4.04
CA LEU A 45 -16.64 13.59 -5.33
C LEU A 45 -15.36 12.78 -5.47
N THR A 46 -15.50 11.51 -5.83
CA THR A 46 -14.36 10.63 -6.08
C THR A 46 -13.67 11.03 -7.37
N ARG A 47 -12.39 11.40 -7.28
CA ARG A 47 -11.55 11.81 -8.42
C ARG A 47 -10.66 10.70 -8.93
N ALA A 48 -10.19 9.82 -8.04
CA ALA A 48 -9.41 8.64 -8.40
C ALA A 48 -9.59 7.54 -7.34
N VAL A 49 -9.54 6.28 -7.78
CA VAL A 49 -9.53 5.12 -6.89
C VAL A 49 -8.62 4.05 -7.47
N ARG A 50 -7.78 3.42 -6.63
CA ARG A 50 -6.90 2.33 -7.03
C ARG A 50 -6.58 1.43 -5.84
N ILE A 51 -6.51 0.13 -6.08
CA ILE A 51 -5.96 -0.81 -5.10
C ILE A 51 -4.43 -0.72 -5.15
N VAL A 52 -3.81 -0.35 -4.03
CA VAL A 52 -2.36 -0.16 -3.89
C VAL A 52 -1.81 -1.18 -2.91
N ARG A 53 -0.66 -1.79 -3.23
CA ARG A 53 0.05 -2.74 -2.33
C ARG A 53 1.15 -2.07 -1.51
N GLN A 54 1.50 -0.85 -1.89
CA GLN A 54 2.54 -0.02 -1.29
C GLN A 54 2.06 1.44 -1.42
N PRO A 55 2.60 2.37 -0.61
CA PRO A 55 2.33 3.79 -0.80
C PRO A 55 2.59 4.22 -2.23
N ALA A 56 1.63 4.93 -2.82
CA ALA A 56 1.62 5.32 -4.21
C ALA A 56 1.97 6.80 -4.39
N LYS A 57 2.24 7.19 -5.62
CA LYS A 57 2.39 8.59 -6.00
C LYS A 57 1.05 9.11 -6.51
N VAL A 58 0.62 10.27 -6.02
CA VAL A 58 -0.62 10.91 -6.48
C VAL A 58 -0.27 12.19 -7.21
N VAL A 59 -0.79 12.34 -8.43
CA VAL A 59 -0.59 13.53 -9.25
C VAL A 59 -1.93 14.24 -9.41
N VAL A 60 -1.98 15.50 -8.99
CA VAL A 60 -3.15 16.37 -9.14
C VAL A 60 -2.83 17.43 -10.18
N VAL A 61 -3.64 17.50 -11.24
CA VAL A 61 -3.52 18.51 -12.30
C VAL A 61 -4.66 19.50 -12.15
N LEU A 62 -4.31 20.79 -12.15
CA LEU A 62 -5.25 21.90 -12.06
C LEU A 62 -5.60 22.46 -13.45
N SER A 63 -6.69 23.20 -13.51
CA SER A 63 -7.10 23.99 -14.67
C SER A 63 -6.30 25.30 -14.72
N SER A 64 -6.10 25.84 -15.93
CA SER A 64 -5.37 27.11 -16.11
C SER A 64 -6.03 28.24 -15.33
N GLY A 65 -5.25 28.95 -14.51
CA GLY A 65 -5.75 30.01 -13.64
C GLY A 65 -5.76 29.68 -12.14
N ALA A 66 -5.26 28.50 -11.75
CA ALA A 66 -4.94 28.25 -10.35
C ALA A 66 -3.83 29.21 -9.88
N PRO A 67 -3.94 29.82 -8.68
CA PRO A 67 -2.91 30.72 -8.18
C PRO A 67 -1.55 29.99 -8.13
N GLU A 68 -0.52 30.61 -8.70
CA GLU A 68 0.84 30.06 -8.83
C GLU A 68 1.47 29.67 -7.47
N ASN A 69 0.95 30.22 -6.37
CA ASN A 69 1.33 29.95 -4.99
C ASN A 69 0.27 29.19 -4.18
N SER A 70 -0.62 28.44 -4.84
CA SER A 70 -1.61 27.64 -4.11
C SER A 70 -0.92 26.46 -3.44
N GLU A 71 -0.78 26.54 -2.12
CA GLU A 71 -0.38 25.38 -1.33
C GLU A 71 -1.51 24.34 -1.35
N ILE A 72 -1.29 23.21 -2.04
CA ILE A 72 -2.25 22.10 -2.07
C ILE A 72 -1.82 21.03 -1.08
N ALA A 73 -2.78 20.52 -0.31
CA ALA A 73 -2.59 19.39 0.59
C ALA A 73 -3.57 18.26 0.31
N LEU A 74 -3.18 17.03 0.62
CA LEU A 74 -4.09 15.89 0.80
C LEU A 74 -4.34 15.71 2.29
N LYS A 75 -5.60 15.73 2.69
CA LYS A 75 -6.05 15.48 4.05
C LYS A 75 -6.54 14.04 4.20
N ASN A 76 -6.06 13.32 5.19
CA ASN A 76 -6.57 11.98 5.45
C ASN A 76 -7.93 12.09 6.16
N ILE A 77 -8.97 11.49 5.59
CA ILE A 77 -10.33 11.56 6.15
C ILE A 77 -10.52 10.57 7.28
N ASP A 78 -9.78 9.46 7.24
CA ASP A 78 -9.88 8.40 8.24
C ASP A 78 -9.21 8.79 9.58
N GLY A 79 -8.43 9.88 9.60
CA GLY A 79 -7.72 10.38 10.78
C GLY A 79 -6.56 9.49 11.26
N VAL A 80 -6.19 8.47 10.48
CA VAL A 80 -5.13 7.51 10.82
C VAL A 80 -3.76 8.02 10.36
N GLN A 81 -3.72 8.67 9.20
CA GLN A 81 -2.50 9.16 8.58
C GLN A 81 -2.40 10.68 8.69
N SER A 82 -1.18 11.21 8.76
CA SER A 82 -0.95 12.65 8.70
C SER A 82 -1.24 13.22 7.31
N ASP A 83 -1.72 14.47 7.27
CA ASP A 83 -1.88 15.23 6.05
C ASP A 83 -0.58 15.31 5.24
N ARG A 84 -0.70 15.33 3.91
CA ARG A 84 0.44 15.37 2.98
C ARG A 84 0.42 16.70 2.22
N ARG A 85 1.54 17.42 2.22
CA ARG A 85 1.72 18.60 1.37
C ARG A 85 2.15 18.17 -0.03
N GLY A 86 1.59 18.83 -1.03
CA GLY A 86 1.94 18.60 -2.44
C GLY A 86 3.20 19.35 -2.80
N THR A 87 4.08 18.71 -3.57
CA THR A 87 5.23 19.34 -4.20
C THR A 87 4.80 19.81 -5.59
N PRO A 88 4.96 21.10 -5.95
CA PRO A 88 4.68 21.56 -7.30
C PRO A 88 5.64 20.88 -8.29
N ALA A 89 5.08 20.21 -9.30
CA ALA A 89 5.84 19.63 -10.41
C ALA A 89 5.81 20.53 -11.66
N SER A 90 4.74 21.31 -11.82
CA SER A 90 4.60 22.36 -12.83
C SER A 90 3.61 23.42 -12.33
N PRO A 91 3.42 24.55 -13.04
CA PRO A 91 2.46 25.59 -12.63
C PRO A 91 1.02 25.07 -12.44
N GLU A 92 0.66 23.98 -13.11
CA GLU A 92 -0.67 23.38 -13.07
C GLU A 92 -0.65 21.96 -12.48
N SER A 93 0.45 21.50 -11.88
CA SER A 93 0.50 20.13 -11.34
C SER A 93 1.23 20.03 -10.01
N PHE A 94 0.64 19.24 -9.13
CA PHE A 94 1.14 18.94 -7.79
C PHE A 94 1.28 17.44 -7.62
N THR A 95 2.36 17.04 -6.96
CA THR A 95 2.73 15.65 -6.74
C THR A 95 2.78 15.35 -5.26
N PHE A 96 2.23 14.22 -4.86
CA PHE A 96 2.24 13.72 -3.51
C PHE A 96 2.93 12.36 -3.51
N GLU A 97 4.08 12.29 -2.85
CA GLU A 97 4.87 11.07 -2.76
C GLU A 97 4.49 10.26 -1.52
N ASN A 98 4.61 8.93 -1.61
CA ASN A 98 4.37 8.00 -0.51
C ASN A 98 2.99 8.15 0.14
N VAL A 99 1.92 8.20 -0.67
CA VAL A 99 0.53 8.24 -0.20
C VAL A 99 0.06 6.80 0.06
N PRO A 100 -0.14 6.38 1.33
CA PRO A 100 -0.61 5.04 1.65
C PRO A 100 -2.09 4.87 1.29
N GLU A 101 -2.60 3.64 1.37
CA GLU A 101 -4.03 3.36 1.28
C GLU A 101 -4.87 4.19 2.26
N GLY A 102 -6.16 4.29 1.98
CA GLY A 102 -7.13 5.07 2.74
C GLY A 102 -7.85 6.11 1.90
N ILE A 103 -8.70 6.90 2.56
CA ILE A 103 -9.49 7.95 1.93
C ILE A 103 -8.82 9.30 2.17
N TRP A 104 -8.46 9.97 1.07
CA TRP A 104 -7.79 11.26 1.08
C TRP A 104 -8.63 12.31 0.38
N ARG A 105 -8.60 13.55 0.90
CA ARG A 105 -9.32 14.70 0.32
C ARG A 105 -8.34 15.77 -0.10
N ILE A 106 -8.50 16.27 -1.32
CA ILE A 106 -7.71 17.38 -1.85
C ILE A 106 -8.19 18.69 -1.21
N ALA A 107 -7.27 19.43 -0.60
CA ALA A 107 -7.48 20.77 -0.08
C ALA A 107 -7.26 21.82 -1.18
N ALA A 108 -8.14 21.81 -2.20
CA ALA A 108 -8.19 22.79 -3.28
C ALA A 108 -9.64 23.01 -3.73
N ASP A 109 -9.91 24.12 -4.42
CA ASP A 109 -11.23 24.37 -5.03
C ASP A 109 -11.58 23.24 -6.03
N PRO A 110 -12.69 22.51 -5.87
CA PRO A 110 -13.12 21.46 -6.79
C PRO A 110 -13.17 21.88 -8.26
N LYS A 111 -13.43 23.16 -8.54
CA LYS A 111 -13.50 23.71 -9.89
C LYS A 111 -12.12 23.88 -10.53
N SER A 112 -11.07 24.03 -9.73
CA SER A 112 -9.70 24.13 -10.23
C SER A 112 -9.09 22.77 -10.49
N ILE A 113 -9.65 21.67 -9.99
CA ILE A 113 -9.14 20.31 -10.22
C ILE A 113 -9.56 19.81 -11.60
N LYS A 114 -8.60 19.68 -12.52
CA LYS A 114 -8.80 19.17 -13.88
C LYS A 114 -8.76 17.64 -13.92
N SER A 115 -7.75 17.02 -13.29
CA SER A 115 -7.63 15.57 -13.24
C SER A 115 -6.77 15.10 -12.07
N VAL A 116 -6.96 13.86 -11.63
CA VAL A 116 -6.17 13.22 -10.57
C VAL A 116 -5.74 11.83 -11.05
N ARG A 117 -4.49 11.46 -10.81
CA ARG A 117 -3.91 10.15 -11.18
C ARG A 117 -3.18 9.54 -10.00
N ILE A 118 -3.25 8.21 -9.90
CA ILE A 118 -2.53 7.41 -8.90
C ILE A 118 -1.54 6.54 -9.67
N GLU A 119 -0.25 6.75 -9.44
CA GLU A 119 0.89 6.08 -10.09
C GLU A 119 1.46 4.96 -9.20
#